data_AF-A0A7G5ZH77-F1
#
_entry.id   AF-A0A7G5ZH77-F1
#
_cell.length_a   1.000
_cell.length_b   1.000
_cell.length_c   1.000
_cell.angle_alpha   90.00
_cell.angle_beta   90.00
_cell.angle_gamma   90.00
#
_symmetry.space_group_name_H-M   'P 1'
#
loop_
_entity.id
_entity.type
_entity.pdbx_description
1 polymer ?
#
loop_
_entity_poly.entity_id
_entity_poly.type
_entity_poly.pdbx_seq_one_letter_code
_entity_poly.pdbx_strand_id
1 'polypeptide(L)'
;MMRKPASVAAIFALSLSCFHGWDPAHAAAANPLERIDPKLIAEHFKHERVEGVGSEIDDSRTLPGCPWVRSFVVMDEGASGDIVVALCSSGTLGPASVEATVGKQVAEARRAVAAMPAPLVAAVQSGTEGVEVPLAGGRRGKALTIPAIGHGLVMAPFAYAVTAKKDMTLVVQPMLNPNRFDNLNAPLAALLQAIDARLQDRARPEANTEHATMK
;
A
#
# COMPACT_ATOMS: atom_id res chain seq x y z
N MET A 1 56.88 -20.51 -3.80
CA MET A 1 55.79 -21.43 -3.40
C MET A 1 55.01 -20.80 -2.27
N MET A 2 53.77 -20.38 -2.51
CA MET A 2 52.66 -20.47 -1.56
C MET A 2 51.38 -20.01 -2.27
N ARG A 3 50.30 -20.72 -1.98
CA ARG A 3 49.10 -20.88 -2.81
C ARG A 3 48.16 -19.67 -2.70
N LYS A 4 47.50 -19.34 -3.81
CA LYS A 4 46.23 -18.59 -3.82
C LYS A 4 45.17 -19.35 -3.02
N PRO A 5 44.18 -18.64 -2.50
CA PRO A 5 42.81 -19.02 -2.81
C PRO A 5 42.14 -17.94 -3.66
N ALA A 6 41.50 -18.41 -4.74
CA ALA A 6 40.55 -17.65 -5.51
C ALA A 6 39.28 -17.45 -4.68
N SER A 7 38.81 -16.20 -4.55
CA SER A 7 37.41 -15.92 -4.21
C SER A 7 36.69 -15.42 -5.45
N VAL A 8 35.97 -16.36 -6.04
CA VAL A 8 34.66 -16.26 -6.72
C VAL A 8 34.25 -14.87 -7.26
N ALA A 9 34.19 -14.83 -8.60
CA ALA A 9 33.56 -13.85 -9.46
C ALA A 9 32.09 -13.56 -9.06
N ALA A 10 31.64 -12.30 -9.09
CA ALA A 10 30.81 -11.68 -10.13
C ALA A 10 29.36 -12.23 -10.21
N ILE A 11 28.42 -11.38 -10.70
CA ILE A 11 26.97 -11.58 -10.93
C ILE A 11 26.15 -10.85 -9.82
N PHE A 12 25.42 -9.73 -10.01
CA PHE A 12 24.66 -9.20 -11.15
C PHE A 12 24.65 -7.65 -11.09
N ALA A 13 25.36 -7.01 -12.00
CA ALA A 13 25.06 -5.65 -12.47
C ALA A 13 24.50 -5.83 -13.89
N LEU A 14 23.19 -5.64 -14.07
CA LEU A 14 22.54 -5.48 -15.38
C LEU A 14 21.86 -4.11 -15.35
N SER A 15 22.47 -3.05 -15.93
CA SER A 15 22.20 -2.57 -17.30
C SER A 15 20.70 -2.33 -17.54
N LEU A 16 20.13 -1.12 -17.49
CA LEU A 16 20.55 0.16 -18.05
C LEU A 16 20.88 0.12 -19.56
N SER A 17 20.09 -0.63 -20.34
CA SER A 17 19.84 -0.39 -21.78
C SER A 17 18.76 -1.34 -22.32
N CYS A 18 17.49 -0.92 -22.24
CA CYS A 18 16.39 -1.34 -23.13
C CYS A 18 15.34 -0.21 -23.13
N PHE A 19 15.77 1.00 -23.49
CA PHE A 19 14.87 1.94 -24.18
C PHE A 19 14.62 1.38 -25.59
N HIS A 20 13.49 1.73 -26.20
CA HIS A 20 12.84 1.15 -27.40
C HIS A 20 11.79 0.07 -27.11
N GLY A 21 10.86 0.44 -26.25
CA GLY A 21 9.51 -0.13 -26.18
C GLY A 21 8.56 0.88 -25.55
N TRP A 22 8.74 2.17 -25.89
CA TRP A 22 7.82 3.22 -25.46
C TRP A 22 6.63 3.15 -26.40
N ASP A 23 5.56 2.49 -25.98
CA ASP A 23 4.25 2.68 -26.60
C ASP A 23 3.83 4.13 -26.28
N PRO A 24 3.77 5.04 -27.27
CA PRO A 24 3.33 6.42 -27.04
C PRO A 24 1.79 6.50 -26.99
N ALA A 25 1.10 5.38 -26.71
CA ALA A 25 -0.35 5.28 -26.68
C ALA A 25 -0.96 5.45 -25.28
N HIS A 26 -0.15 5.65 -24.23
CA HIS A 26 -0.64 6.19 -22.96
C HIS A 26 -0.62 7.72 -23.04
N ALA A 27 -1.55 8.27 -23.84
CA ALA A 27 -2.00 9.64 -23.63
C ALA A 27 -2.22 9.83 -22.13
N ALA A 28 -1.53 10.81 -21.53
CA ALA A 28 -1.46 11.07 -20.09
C ALA A 28 -2.76 10.68 -19.37
N ALA A 29 -2.81 9.44 -18.86
CA ALA A 29 -3.96 8.97 -18.13
C ALA A 29 -3.97 9.78 -16.84
N ALA A 30 -4.98 10.65 -16.69
CA ALA A 30 -5.14 11.49 -15.51
C ALA A 30 -4.93 10.63 -14.25
N ASN A 31 -3.97 11.06 -13.41
CA ASN A 31 -3.56 10.32 -12.23
C ASN A 31 -4.79 10.05 -11.35
N PRO A 32 -5.27 8.79 -11.24
CA PRO A 32 -6.49 8.50 -10.52
C PRO A 32 -6.43 8.91 -9.04
N LEU A 33 -5.22 8.98 -8.47
CA LEU A 33 -5.00 9.32 -7.06
C LEU A 33 -5.16 10.81 -6.75
N GLU A 34 -5.22 11.71 -7.74
CA GLU A 34 -5.50 13.15 -7.51
C GLU A 34 -6.83 13.39 -6.81
N ARG A 35 -7.76 12.42 -6.89
CA ARG A 35 -9.07 12.45 -6.23
C ARG A 35 -9.03 12.09 -4.75
N ILE A 36 -7.89 11.60 -4.28
CA ILE A 36 -7.64 11.29 -2.88
C ILE A 36 -7.02 12.54 -2.27
N ASP A 37 -7.79 13.13 -1.36
CA ASP A 37 -7.43 14.35 -0.65
C ASP A 37 -7.13 14.04 0.83
N PRO A 38 -6.40 14.92 1.54
CA PRO A 38 -6.09 14.71 2.96
C PRO A 38 -7.33 14.58 3.86
N LYS A 39 -8.46 15.18 3.45
CA LYS A 39 -9.72 15.12 4.21
C LYS A 39 -10.29 13.70 4.19
N LEU A 40 -10.27 13.01 3.06
CA LEU A 40 -10.64 11.59 2.97
C LEU A 40 -9.80 10.73 3.91
N ILE A 41 -8.49 10.97 3.94
CA ILE A 41 -7.58 10.25 4.85
C ILE A 41 -7.97 10.54 6.30
N ALA A 42 -8.16 11.81 6.67
CA ALA A 42 -8.50 12.21 8.03
C ALA A 42 -9.86 11.68 8.50
N GLU A 43 -10.84 11.56 7.60
CA GLU A 43 -12.19 11.06 7.90
C GLU A 43 -12.21 9.55 8.11
N HIS A 44 -11.36 8.79 7.42
CA HIS A 44 -11.45 7.33 7.39
C HIS A 44 -10.30 6.59 8.08
N PHE A 45 -9.16 7.23 8.29
CA PHE A 45 -8.06 6.69 9.09
C PHE A 45 -8.20 7.12 10.56
N LYS A 46 -9.15 6.51 11.27
CA LYS A 46 -9.40 6.78 12.68
C LYS A 46 -8.56 5.88 13.57
N HIS A 47 -7.47 6.43 14.10
CA HIS A 47 -6.62 5.79 15.09
C HIS A 47 -6.42 6.75 16.26
N GLU A 48 -6.46 6.24 17.50
CA GLU A 48 -6.48 7.06 18.73
C GLU A 48 -5.32 8.06 18.86
N ARG A 49 -4.19 7.74 18.25
CA ARG A 49 -2.95 8.54 18.28
C ARG A 49 -2.74 9.48 17.10
N VAL A 50 -3.53 9.32 16.04
CA VAL A 50 -3.42 10.19 14.86
C VAL A 50 -4.14 11.49 15.20
N GLU A 51 -3.36 12.52 15.48
CA GLU A 51 -3.82 13.85 15.88
C GLU A 51 -4.41 14.61 14.69
N GLY A 52 -3.94 14.30 13.48
CA GLY A 52 -4.43 14.89 12.25
C GLY A 52 -3.69 14.45 10.99
N VAL A 53 -4.21 14.88 9.85
CA VAL A 53 -3.59 14.74 8.54
C VAL A 53 -3.24 16.13 8.05
N GLY A 54 -1.98 16.35 7.69
CA GLY A 54 -1.51 17.62 7.14
C GLY A 54 -2.13 17.89 5.76
N SER A 55 -2.10 19.15 5.33
CA SER A 55 -2.47 19.51 3.95
C SER A 55 -1.39 19.13 2.92
N GLU A 56 -0.20 18.74 3.40
CA GLU A 56 0.94 18.38 2.57
C GLU A 56 0.72 17.04 1.89
N ILE A 57 1.03 17.02 0.59
CA ILE A 57 0.96 15.86 -0.28
C ILE A 57 2.31 15.70 -0.95
N ASP A 58 2.87 14.50 -0.87
CA ASP A 58 4.12 14.14 -1.52
C ASP A 58 3.85 13.13 -2.65
N ASP A 59 3.79 13.67 -3.87
CA ASP A 59 3.67 12.91 -5.12
C ASP A 59 5.06 12.57 -5.72
N SER A 60 6.16 12.93 -5.06
CA SER A 60 7.52 12.67 -5.57
C SER A 60 7.96 11.22 -5.32
N ARG A 61 7.27 10.50 -4.43
CA ARG A 61 7.57 9.10 -4.13
C ARG A 61 7.30 8.22 -5.34
N THR A 62 8.24 7.31 -5.58
CA THR A 62 8.10 6.27 -6.59
C THR A 62 8.17 4.90 -5.94
N LEU A 63 7.29 4.00 -6.35
CA LEU A 63 7.33 2.58 -5.98
C LEU A 63 7.48 1.74 -7.25
N PRO A 64 8.46 0.81 -7.31
CA PRO A 64 8.64 -0.04 -8.48
C PRO A 64 7.35 -0.80 -8.85
N GLY A 65 6.95 -0.71 -10.11
CA GLY A 65 5.72 -1.34 -10.62
C GLY A 65 4.43 -0.58 -10.32
N CYS A 66 4.52 0.58 -9.66
CA CYS A 66 3.39 1.44 -9.34
C CYS A 66 3.40 2.73 -10.16
N PRO A 67 2.60 2.83 -11.24
CA PRO A 67 2.53 4.04 -12.07
C PRO A 67 2.02 5.28 -11.32
N TRP A 68 1.27 5.09 -10.23
CA TRP A 68 0.77 6.20 -9.41
C TRP A 68 1.01 5.91 -7.94
N VAL A 69 1.61 6.89 -7.26
CA VAL A 69 1.89 6.89 -5.83
C VAL A 69 1.58 8.29 -5.31
N ARG A 70 0.92 8.37 -4.16
CA ARG A 70 0.57 9.62 -3.48
C ARG A 70 0.72 9.41 -1.98
N SER A 71 1.46 10.30 -1.32
CA SER A 71 1.70 10.24 0.12
C SER A 71 1.04 11.40 0.84
N PHE A 72 0.50 11.12 2.01
CA PHE A 72 -0.17 12.09 2.89
C PHE A 72 0.56 12.15 4.22
N VAL A 73 0.98 13.36 4.61
CA VAL A 73 1.64 13.57 5.89
C VAL A 73 0.62 13.43 7.02
N VAL A 74 0.95 12.65 8.04
CA VAL A 74 0.11 12.44 9.23
C VAL A 74 0.86 12.76 10.50
N MET A 75 0.16 13.32 11.48
CA MET A 75 0.70 13.62 12.81
C MET A 75 0.31 12.52 13.78
N ASP A 76 1.30 11.83 14.34
CA ASP A 76 1.17 10.71 15.29
C ASP A 76 1.92 11.09 16.58
N GLU A 77 1.19 11.54 17.60
CA GLU A 77 1.70 11.94 18.92
C GLU A 77 3.02 12.76 18.89
N GLY A 78 3.00 13.90 18.20
CA GLY A 78 4.16 14.79 18.10
C GLY A 78 5.28 14.32 17.16
N ALA A 79 5.08 13.26 16.38
CA ALA A 79 5.94 12.84 15.27
C ALA A 79 5.20 12.89 13.93
N SER A 80 5.96 13.14 12.86
CA SER A 80 5.44 13.04 11.49
C SER A 80 5.57 11.60 10.99
N GLY A 81 4.49 11.09 10.40
CA GLY A 81 4.48 9.86 9.61
C GLY A 81 3.87 10.11 8.23
N ASP A 82 3.71 9.05 7.46
CA ASP A 82 3.09 9.10 6.13
C ASP A 82 2.02 8.04 5.98
N ILE A 83 1.01 8.32 5.14
CA ILE A 83 0.15 7.30 4.55
C ILE A 83 0.38 7.31 3.06
N VAL A 84 0.95 6.22 2.54
CA VAL A 84 1.20 6.04 1.12
C VAL A 84 0.03 5.31 0.49
N VAL A 85 -0.52 5.87 -0.58
CA VAL A 85 -1.54 5.25 -1.43
C VAL A 85 -0.93 5.04 -2.81
N ALA A 86 -1.06 3.83 -3.37
CA ALA A 86 -0.47 3.50 -4.66
C ALA A 86 -1.42 2.65 -5.52
N LEU A 87 -1.26 2.78 -6.83
CA LEU A 87 -1.85 1.88 -7.82
C LEU A 87 -0.71 1.20 -8.57
N CYS A 88 -0.68 -0.13 -8.48
CA CYS A 88 0.40 -0.96 -9.00
C CYS A 88 -0.06 -1.88 -10.13
N SER A 89 0.59 -1.79 -11.28
CA SER A 89 0.27 -2.59 -12.47
C SER A 89 1.18 -3.82 -12.63
N SER A 90 2.33 -3.81 -11.96
CA SER A 90 3.34 -4.87 -12.08
C SER A 90 4.20 -5.01 -10.82
N GLY A 91 5.15 -5.95 -10.83
CA GLY A 91 6.02 -6.23 -9.70
C GLY A 91 5.32 -7.01 -8.57
N THR A 92 5.94 -7.00 -7.39
CA THR A 92 5.45 -7.77 -6.22
C THR A 92 4.09 -7.30 -5.71
N LEU A 93 3.77 -6.02 -5.94
CA LEU A 93 2.49 -5.41 -5.59
C LEU A 93 1.50 -5.40 -6.77
N GLY A 94 1.85 -5.96 -7.92
CA GLY A 94 0.95 -6.05 -9.07
C GLY A 94 -0.16 -7.09 -8.89
N PRO A 95 -1.23 -7.04 -9.70
CA PRO A 95 -2.43 -7.87 -9.53
C PRO A 95 -2.16 -9.38 -9.64
N ALA A 96 -1.15 -9.77 -10.42
CA ALA A 96 -0.77 -11.17 -10.59
C ALA A 96 0.04 -11.73 -9.40
N SER A 97 0.63 -10.88 -8.55
CA SER A 97 1.65 -11.28 -7.58
C SER A 97 1.36 -10.87 -6.14
N VAL A 98 0.49 -9.89 -5.91
CA VAL A 98 0.25 -9.33 -4.56
C VAL A 98 -0.20 -10.39 -3.56
N GLU A 99 -1.16 -11.23 -3.92
CA GLU A 99 -1.68 -12.30 -3.05
C GLU A 99 -0.57 -13.30 -2.64
N ALA A 100 0.22 -13.76 -3.61
CA ALA A 100 1.32 -14.69 -3.35
C ALA A 100 2.43 -14.04 -2.52
N THR A 101 2.74 -12.77 -2.79
CA THR A 101 3.76 -12.01 -2.06
C THR A 101 3.36 -11.81 -0.61
N VAL A 102 2.15 -11.31 -0.36
CA VAL A 102 1.60 -11.10 0.99
C VAL A 102 1.49 -12.43 1.71
N GLY A 103 1.00 -13.48 1.05
CA GLY A 103 0.91 -14.83 1.64
C GLY A 103 2.27 -15.36 2.09
N LYS A 104 3.32 -15.16 1.30
CA LYS A 104 4.70 -15.51 1.67
C LYS A 104 5.17 -14.72 2.89
N GLN A 105 4.99 -13.41 2.90
CA GLN A 105 5.39 -12.55 4.01
C GLN A 105 4.66 -12.89 5.32
N VAL A 106 3.36 -13.17 5.25
CA VAL A 106 2.58 -13.63 6.43
C VAL A 106 3.08 -14.98 6.93
N ALA A 107 3.41 -15.91 6.04
CA ALA A 107 3.96 -17.21 6.43
C ALA A 107 5.33 -17.08 7.11
N GLU A 108 6.21 -16.22 6.59
CA GLU A 108 7.51 -15.91 7.18
C GLU A 108 7.35 -15.23 8.55
N ALA A 109 6.48 -14.23 8.64
CA ALA A 109 6.10 -13.56 9.88
C ALA A 109 5.64 -14.56 10.95
N ARG A 110 4.70 -15.45 10.63
CA ARG A 110 4.18 -16.45 11.57
C ARG A 110 5.26 -17.39 12.10
N ARG A 111 6.18 -17.82 11.23
CA ARG A 111 7.33 -18.67 11.64
C ARG A 111 8.24 -17.92 12.60
N ALA A 112 8.49 -16.65 12.33
CA ALA A 112 9.38 -15.86 13.16
C ALA A 112 8.74 -15.46 14.51
N VAL A 113 7.42 -15.23 14.53
CA VAL A 113 6.64 -15.01 15.76
C VAL A 113 6.69 -16.22 16.69
N ALA A 114 6.69 -17.45 16.16
CA ALA A 114 6.80 -18.65 16.98
C ALA A 114 8.09 -18.74 17.81
N ALA A 115 9.14 -17.98 17.45
CA ALA A 115 10.39 -17.90 18.18
C ALA A 115 10.44 -16.74 19.21
N MET A 116 9.36 -15.96 19.35
CA MET A 116 9.31 -14.79 20.23
C MET A 116 8.84 -15.13 21.66
N PRO A 117 9.18 -14.29 22.66
CA PRO A 117 8.57 -14.34 23.99
C PRO A 117 7.05 -14.19 23.94
N ALA A 118 6.33 -14.96 24.77
CA ALA A 118 4.86 -15.02 24.78
C ALA A 118 4.13 -13.65 24.82
N PRO A 119 4.59 -12.63 25.57
CA PRO A 119 3.93 -11.32 25.55
C PRO A 119 3.98 -10.62 24.18
N LEU A 120 5.06 -10.82 23.40
CA LEU A 120 5.20 -10.27 22.05
C LEU A 120 4.41 -11.09 21.02
N VAL A 121 4.25 -12.39 21.24
CA VAL A 121 3.48 -13.27 20.37
C VAL A 121 2.04 -12.79 20.22
N ALA A 122 1.35 -12.50 21.33
CA ALA A 122 -0.05 -12.07 21.29
C ALA A 122 -0.24 -10.75 20.52
N ALA A 123 0.62 -9.77 20.78
CA ALA A 123 0.58 -8.47 20.11
C ALA A 123 0.77 -8.63 18.59
N VAL A 124 1.79 -9.39 18.17
CA VAL A 124 2.13 -9.55 16.76
C VAL A 124 1.13 -10.44 16.02
N GLN A 125 0.64 -11.52 16.65
CA GLN A 125 -0.33 -12.42 16.03
C GLN A 125 -1.61 -11.70 15.62
N SER A 126 -2.13 -10.84 16.51
CA SER A 126 -3.36 -10.07 16.24
C SER A 126 -3.28 -9.21 14.96
N GLY A 127 -2.09 -8.70 14.62
CA GLY A 127 -1.86 -7.94 13.40
C GLY A 127 -1.76 -8.82 12.14
N THR A 128 -1.20 -10.02 12.26
CA THR A 128 -1.00 -10.95 11.13
C THR A 128 -2.25 -11.70 10.69
N GLU A 129 -3.30 -11.70 11.52
CA GLU A 129 -4.63 -12.15 11.16
C GLU A 129 -5.29 -11.05 10.32
N GLY A 130 -4.97 -11.04 9.03
CA GLY A 130 -5.52 -10.06 8.10
C GLY A 130 -7.05 -10.10 8.09
N VAL A 131 -7.65 -8.93 7.99
CA VAL A 131 -9.10 -8.77 7.88
C VAL A 131 -9.48 -8.67 6.40
N GLU A 132 -10.55 -9.37 6.01
CA GLU A 132 -11.15 -9.16 4.70
C GLU A 132 -11.88 -7.82 4.68
N VAL A 133 -11.65 -7.04 3.62
CA VAL A 133 -12.27 -5.73 3.45
C VAL A 133 -13.34 -5.84 2.36
N PRO A 134 -14.63 -5.66 2.67
CA PRO A 134 -15.68 -5.65 1.66
C PRO A 134 -15.58 -4.34 0.85
N LEU A 135 -15.53 -4.46 -0.48
CA LEU A 135 -15.39 -3.34 -1.41
C LEU A 135 -16.60 -3.22 -2.33
N ALA A 136 -16.68 -2.10 -3.04
CA ALA A 136 -17.77 -1.84 -3.98
C ALA A 136 -17.83 -2.92 -5.09
N GLY A 137 -19.05 -3.25 -5.52
CA GLY A 137 -19.29 -4.24 -6.57
C GLY A 137 -18.97 -5.69 -6.16
N GLY A 138 -19.00 -6.01 -4.86
CA GLY A 138 -18.77 -7.37 -4.35
C GLY A 138 -17.29 -7.80 -4.37
N ARG A 139 -16.37 -6.87 -4.63
CA ARG A 139 -14.93 -7.12 -4.53
C ARG A 139 -14.50 -7.25 -3.08
N ARG A 140 -13.31 -7.83 -2.89
CA ARG A 140 -12.67 -7.96 -1.59
C ARG A 140 -11.25 -7.44 -1.65
N GLY A 141 -10.86 -6.73 -0.60
CA GLY A 141 -9.47 -6.41 -0.28
C GLY A 141 -9.03 -7.13 0.99
N LYS A 142 -7.81 -6.86 1.43
CA LYS A 142 -7.30 -7.30 2.74
C LYS A 142 -6.57 -6.17 3.41
N ALA A 143 -6.66 -6.11 4.74
CA ALA A 143 -5.84 -5.25 5.58
C ALA A 143 -5.16 -6.10 6.65
N LEU A 144 -3.87 -5.91 6.85
CA LEU A 144 -3.08 -6.68 7.80
C LEU A 144 -1.86 -5.88 8.26
N THR A 145 -1.29 -6.28 9.39
CA THR A 145 -0.06 -5.70 9.91
C THR A 145 0.98 -6.80 9.98
N ILE A 146 1.98 -6.73 9.10
CA ILE A 146 2.99 -7.78 8.95
C ILE A 146 4.22 -7.39 9.80
N PRO A 147 4.68 -8.23 10.73
CA PRO A 147 5.95 -8.00 11.41
C PRO A 147 7.11 -8.19 10.42
N ALA A 148 7.98 -7.19 10.34
CA ALA A 148 9.28 -7.26 9.70
C ALA A 148 10.34 -7.39 10.80
N ILE A 149 11.18 -8.43 10.70
CA ILE A 149 12.23 -8.72 11.68
C ILE A 149 13.58 -8.51 10.99
N GLY A 150 14.23 -7.40 11.34
CA GLY A 150 15.58 -7.05 10.88
C GLY A 150 16.49 -6.78 12.08
N HIS A 151 17.05 -5.56 12.19
CA HIS A 151 17.79 -5.09 13.37
C HIS A 151 16.88 -4.77 14.59
N GLY A 152 15.61 -5.10 14.48
CA GLY A 152 14.54 -4.87 15.43
C GLY A 152 13.24 -5.44 14.86
N LEU A 153 12.21 -5.50 15.70
CA LEU A 153 10.87 -5.90 15.27
C LEU A 153 10.10 -4.62 14.91
N VAL A 154 9.63 -4.53 13.65
CA VAL A 154 8.81 -3.43 13.15
C VAL A 154 7.48 -3.99 12.66
N MET A 155 6.38 -3.32 12.99
CA MET A 155 5.07 -3.66 12.45
C MET A 155 4.84 -2.86 11.16
N ALA A 156 4.68 -3.54 10.03
CA ALA A 156 4.40 -2.95 8.74
C ALA A 156 2.91 -3.10 8.41
N PRO A 157 2.08 -2.08 8.71
CA PRO A 157 0.67 -2.05 8.37
C PRO A 157 0.50 -1.91 6.87
N PHE A 158 -0.41 -2.68 6.27
CA PHE A 158 -0.58 -2.76 4.83
C PHE A 158 -2.01 -3.18 4.48
N ALA A 159 -2.60 -2.54 3.47
CA ALA A 159 -3.87 -2.95 2.90
C ALA A 159 -3.82 -2.92 1.38
N TYR A 160 -4.54 -3.84 0.75
CA TYR A 160 -4.55 -3.94 -0.71
C TYR A 160 -5.85 -4.49 -1.27
N ALA A 161 -6.11 -4.17 -2.53
CA ALA A 161 -7.22 -4.70 -3.31
C ALA A 161 -6.87 -4.75 -4.79
N VAL A 162 -7.21 -5.85 -5.47
CA VAL A 162 -7.16 -5.89 -6.94
C VAL A 162 -8.34 -5.08 -7.50
N THR A 163 -8.08 -4.22 -8.48
CA THR A 163 -9.11 -3.41 -9.15
C THR A 163 -10.11 -4.30 -9.88
N ALA A 164 -11.31 -3.77 -10.17
CA ALA A 164 -12.35 -4.53 -10.88
C ALA A 164 -11.91 -5.04 -12.27
N LYS A 165 -11.10 -4.26 -12.99
CA LYS A 165 -10.54 -4.64 -14.28
C LYS A 165 -9.37 -5.63 -14.16
N LYS A 166 -8.88 -5.87 -12.94
CA LYS A 166 -7.69 -6.70 -12.64
C LYS A 166 -6.42 -6.22 -13.35
N ASP A 167 -6.40 -4.96 -13.75
CA ASP A 167 -5.27 -4.29 -14.39
C ASP A 167 -4.29 -3.73 -13.36
N MET A 168 -4.77 -3.48 -12.12
CA MET A 168 -3.97 -2.90 -11.06
C MET A 168 -4.33 -3.43 -9.68
N THR A 169 -3.48 -3.12 -8.72
CA THR A 169 -3.69 -3.31 -7.29
C THR A 169 -3.64 -1.95 -6.60
N LEU A 170 -4.71 -1.60 -5.90
CA LEU A 170 -4.72 -0.51 -4.94
C LEU A 170 -3.98 -0.97 -3.69
N VAL A 171 -3.06 -0.15 -3.21
CA VAL A 171 -2.24 -0.37 -2.03
C VAL A 171 -2.35 0.84 -1.12
N VAL A 172 -2.47 0.59 0.19
CA VAL A 172 -2.43 1.61 1.25
C VAL A 172 -1.45 1.15 2.32
N GLN A 173 -0.45 1.97 2.62
CA GLN A 173 0.60 1.66 3.57
C GLN A 173 0.88 2.86 4.49
N PRO A 174 0.52 2.79 5.77
CA PRO A 174 0.99 3.71 6.79
C PRO A 174 2.47 3.47 7.08
N MET A 175 3.23 4.55 7.16
CA MET A 175 4.59 4.63 7.68
C MET A 175 4.55 5.52 8.92
N LEU A 176 4.07 4.96 10.02
CA LEU A 176 4.00 5.63 11.33
C LEU A 176 5.26 5.32 12.16
N ASN A 177 5.31 5.80 13.41
CA ASN A 177 6.45 5.57 14.29
C ASN A 177 6.80 4.07 14.41
N PRO A 178 7.96 3.63 13.91
CA PRO A 178 8.29 2.20 13.79
C PRO A 178 8.59 1.53 15.13
N ASN A 179 8.73 2.30 16.22
CA ASN A 179 8.99 1.80 17.56
C ASN A 179 7.72 1.40 18.32
N ARG A 180 6.55 1.48 17.68
CA ARG A 180 5.25 1.19 18.29
C ARG A 180 4.58 -0.02 17.63
N PHE A 181 3.94 -0.81 18.49
CA PHE A 181 3.32 -2.08 18.15
C PHE A 181 1.81 -1.92 18.08
N ASP A 182 1.31 -1.47 16.93
CA ASP A 182 -0.13 -1.23 16.76
C ASP A 182 -0.72 -2.15 15.71
N ASN A 183 -1.88 -2.67 16.03
CA ASN A 183 -2.71 -3.36 15.07
C ASN A 183 -3.55 -2.34 14.30
N LEU A 184 -3.13 -2.01 13.09
CA LEU A 184 -3.83 -1.03 12.24
C LEU A 184 -4.83 -1.68 11.28
N ASN A 185 -5.17 -2.96 11.45
CA ASN A 185 -6.00 -3.70 10.49
C ASN A 185 -7.38 -3.04 10.28
N ALA A 186 -8.06 -2.67 11.37
CA ALA A 186 -9.38 -2.02 11.31
C ALA A 186 -9.34 -0.60 10.67
N PRO A 187 -8.48 0.34 11.13
CA PRO A 187 -8.40 1.65 10.49
C PRO A 187 -7.93 1.57 9.04
N LEU A 188 -7.04 0.61 8.70
CA LEU A 188 -6.65 0.38 7.31
C LEU A 188 -7.78 -0.18 6.45
N ALA A 189 -8.60 -1.08 6.98
CA ALA A 189 -9.75 -1.63 6.26
C ALA A 189 -10.73 -0.51 5.89
N ALA A 190 -11.06 0.35 6.85
CA ALA A 190 -11.93 1.51 6.63
C ALA A 190 -11.36 2.47 5.57
N LEU A 191 -10.06 2.76 5.67
CA LEU A 191 -9.38 3.64 4.73
C LEU A 191 -9.33 3.04 3.31
N LEU A 192 -9.01 1.75 3.17
CA LEU A 192 -9.00 1.04 1.89
C LEU A 192 -10.39 1.10 1.24
N GLN A 193 -11.45 0.86 2.01
CA GLN A 193 -12.82 0.91 1.52
C GLN A 193 -13.20 2.32 1.02
N ALA A 194 -12.82 3.37 1.74
CA ALA A 194 -13.12 4.75 1.37
C ALA A 194 -12.37 5.18 0.11
N ILE A 195 -11.08 4.83 0.00
CA ILE A 195 -10.27 5.11 -1.20
C ILE A 195 -10.83 4.37 -2.41
N ASP A 196 -11.15 3.08 -2.26
CA ASP A 196 -11.75 2.30 -3.33
C ASP A 196 -13.07 2.92 -3.81
N ALA A 197 -13.97 3.30 -2.89
CA ALA A 197 -15.22 3.98 -3.24
C ALA A 197 -14.98 5.28 -4.02
N ARG A 198 -14.06 6.13 -3.55
CA ARG A 198 -13.70 7.40 -4.22
C ARG A 198 -13.14 7.17 -5.63
N LEU A 199 -12.38 6.10 -5.84
CA LEU A 199 -11.87 5.74 -7.17
C LEU A 199 -12.97 5.18 -8.08
N GLN A 200 -13.96 4.46 -7.53
CA GLN A 200 -15.09 3.90 -8.28
C GLN A 200 -16.17 4.93 -8.64
N ASP A 201 -16.34 6.03 -7.89
CA ASP A 201 -17.31 7.08 -8.21
C ASP A 201 -17.07 7.72 -9.60
N ARG A 202 -15.88 7.54 -10.18
CA ARG A 202 -15.57 7.89 -11.57
C ARG A 202 -16.22 6.98 -12.61
N ALA A 203 -16.54 5.73 -12.28
CA ALA A 203 -17.04 4.73 -13.23
C ALA A 203 -18.52 4.93 -13.59
N ARG A 204 -19.25 5.77 -12.85
CA ARG A 204 -20.61 6.16 -13.18
C ARG A 204 -20.53 7.43 -14.05
N PRO A 205 -20.84 7.38 -15.35
CA PRO A 205 -20.94 8.60 -16.14
C PRO A 205 -21.95 9.52 -15.47
N GLU A 206 -21.62 10.80 -15.36
CA GLU A 206 -22.53 11.84 -14.91
C GLU A 206 -23.78 11.77 -15.80
N ALA A 207 -24.83 11.15 -15.28
CA ALA A 207 -26.09 11.04 -15.98
C ALA A 207 -26.71 12.43 -16.01
N ASN A 208 -26.71 13.04 -17.20
CA ASN A 208 -27.64 14.06 -17.66
C ASN A 208 -28.01 15.14 -16.65
N THR A 209 -27.21 16.20 -16.58
CA THR A 209 -27.69 17.49 -16.08
C THR A 209 -27.60 18.54 -17.19
N GLU A 210 -28.31 18.31 -18.30
CA GLU A 210 -28.62 19.39 -19.27
C GLU A 210 -29.83 19.03 -20.16
N HIS A 211 -30.96 18.73 -19.50
CA HIS A 211 -32.28 18.96 -20.08
C HIS A 211 -33.13 19.72 -19.06
N ALA A 212 -32.75 20.97 -18.80
CA ALA A 212 -33.54 21.89 -17.99
C ALA A 212 -33.37 23.34 -18.44
N THR A 213 -33.50 23.60 -19.74
CA THR A 213 -33.94 24.92 -20.24
C THR A 213 -34.81 24.71 -21.46
N MET A 214 -36.04 24.24 -21.21
CA MET A 214 -37.19 24.60 -22.02
C MET A 214 -37.87 25.76 -21.30
N LYS A 215 -37.70 26.98 -21.80
CA LYS A 215 -38.74 28.00 -22.00
C LYS A 215 -38.11 29.24 -22.63
#